data_AF-A0A5C6BSV6-F1
#
_entry.id   AF-A0A5C6BSV6-F1
#
_cell.length_a   1.000
_cell.length_b   1.000
_cell.length_c   1.000
_cell.angle_alpha   90.00
_cell.angle_beta   90.00
_cell.angle_gamma   90.00
#
_symmetry.space_group_name_H-M   'P 1'
#
loop_
_entity.id
_entity.type
_entity.pdbx_description
1 polymer ?
#
loop_
_entity_poly.entity_id
_entity_poly.type
_entity_poly.pdbx_seq_one_letter_code
_entity_poly.pdbx_strand_id
1 'polypeptide(L)'
;MFKERIYSDWSELGMVLLSGVVTYAAILIYTRLAGLRSFSKMSAADFAMTVAVGAIFASTMSSSTPTLVVGLTALAVLFVGQWLLAFLRRNSQSFSQLVDNQPLLLMAGNQMLDENMKRANVTKSDVYGKLREANALKYDKVLAVVFETTGDISVLHSNASDASLEHDFVRDVIDHELIYDQNHSV
;
A
#
# COMPACT_ATOMS: atom_id res chain seq x y z
N MET A 1 -4.44 -43.73 10.14
CA MET A 1 -3.52 -42.79 9.47
C MET A 1 -3.95 -42.35 8.06
N PHE A 2 -4.02 -43.19 7.01
CA PHE A 2 -4.49 -42.72 5.69
C PHE A 2 -6.01 -42.43 5.62
N LYS A 3 -6.84 -43.22 6.33
CA LYS A 3 -8.30 -43.02 6.35
C LYS A 3 -8.72 -41.73 7.07
N GLU A 4 -8.11 -41.39 8.20
CA GLU A 4 -8.38 -40.12 8.93
C GLU A 4 -7.93 -38.88 8.15
N ARG A 5 -7.08 -39.03 7.12
CA ARG A 5 -6.66 -37.93 6.25
C ARG A 5 -7.60 -37.70 5.06
N ILE A 6 -8.53 -38.62 4.81
CA ILE A 6 -9.40 -38.63 3.62
C ILE A 6 -10.88 -38.62 4.01
N TYR A 7 -11.24 -39.19 5.17
CA TYR A 7 -12.60 -39.23 5.69
C TYR A 7 -12.72 -38.31 6.91
N SER A 8 -13.65 -37.37 6.86
CA SER A 8 -14.07 -36.51 7.97
C SER A 8 -15.51 -36.83 8.36
N ASP A 9 -15.84 -36.62 9.62
CA ASP A 9 -17.21 -36.79 10.10
C ASP A 9 -18.12 -35.68 9.52
N TRP A 10 -19.39 -36.02 9.27
CA TRP A 10 -20.37 -35.05 8.75
C TRP A 10 -20.57 -33.84 9.68
N SER A 11 -20.35 -34.02 10.98
CA SER A 11 -20.35 -32.95 11.97
C SER A 11 -19.19 -31.98 11.78
N GLU A 12 -17.99 -32.47 11.47
CA GLU A 12 -16.82 -31.64 11.16
C GLU A 12 -17.07 -30.83 9.90
N LEU A 13 -17.57 -31.47 8.83
CA LEU A 13 -17.92 -30.78 7.58
C LEU A 13 -18.98 -29.69 7.81
N GLY A 14 -19.99 -29.96 8.63
CA GLY A 14 -21.01 -28.98 9.00
C GLY A 14 -20.43 -27.79 9.77
N MET A 15 -19.50 -28.04 10.70
CA MET A 15 -18.82 -26.99 11.45
C MET A 15 -17.91 -26.14 10.55
N VAL A 16 -17.17 -26.76 9.63
CA VAL A 16 -16.35 -26.04 8.65
C VAL A 16 -17.21 -25.15 7.76
N LEU A 17 -18.34 -25.66 7.23
CA LEU A 17 -19.26 -24.88 6.41
C LEU A 17 -19.84 -23.69 7.17
N LEU A 18 -20.34 -23.92 8.39
CA LEU A 18 -20.89 -22.86 9.23
C LEU A 18 -19.85 -21.79 9.55
N SER A 19 -18.68 -22.20 10.04
CA SER A 19 -17.58 -21.29 10.36
C SER A 19 -17.11 -20.51 9.13
N GLY A 20 -17.01 -21.17 7.97
CA GLY A 20 -16.63 -20.53 6.71
C GLY A 20 -17.63 -19.45 6.29
N VAL A 21 -18.94 -19.76 6.27
CA VAL A 21 -19.99 -18.80 5.90
C VAL A 21 -20.05 -17.63 6.87
N VAL A 22 -20.03 -17.89 8.18
CA VAL A 22 -20.11 -16.84 9.21
C VAL A 22 -18.88 -15.95 9.18
N THR A 23 -17.67 -16.53 9.09
CA THR A 23 -16.43 -15.77 9.07
C THR A 23 -16.31 -14.94 7.79
N TYR A 24 -16.70 -15.50 6.64
CA TYR A 24 -16.73 -14.76 5.37
C TYR A 24 -17.71 -13.58 5.42
N ALA A 25 -18.92 -13.80 5.93
CA ALA A 25 -19.90 -12.73 6.12
C ALA A 25 -19.36 -11.64 7.05
N ALA A 26 -18.70 -12.01 8.14
CA ALA A 26 -18.07 -11.07 9.07
C ALA A 26 -16.97 -10.24 8.39
N ILE A 27 -16.10 -10.85 7.59
CA ILE A 27 -15.08 -10.14 6.80
C ILE A 27 -15.76 -9.11 5.88
N LEU A 28 -16.80 -9.49 5.14
CA LEU A 28 -17.51 -8.55 4.26
C LEU A 28 -18.12 -7.38 5.04
N ILE A 29 -18.71 -7.64 6.21
CA ILE A 29 -19.28 -6.59 7.07
C ILE A 29 -18.16 -5.67 7.57
N TYR A 30 -17.08 -6.22 8.12
CA TYR A 30 -15.98 -5.42 8.64
C TYR A 30 -15.25 -4.61 7.57
N THR A 31 -14.99 -5.19 6.40
CA THR A 31 -14.43 -4.46 5.26
C THR A 31 -15.35 -3.33 4.83
N ARG A 32 -16.66 -3.55 4.77
CA ARG A 32 -17.62 -2.49 4.43
C ARG A 32 -17.66 -1.37 5.46
N LEU A 33 -17.53 -1.69 6.75
CA LEU A 33 -17.44 -0.70 7.83
C LEU A 33 -16.11 0.08 7.81
N ALA A 34 -15.01 -0.58 7.44
CA ALA A 34 -13.69 0.05 7.35
C ALA A 34 -13.57 1.04 6.18
N GLY A 35 -14.46 0.96 5.18
CA GLY A 35 -14.53 1.89 4.05
C GLY A 35 -13.73 1.47 2.82
N LEU A 36 -13.83 2.26 1.75
CA LEU A 36 -13.20 2.01 0.45
C LEU A 36 -11.69 2.32 0.53
N ARG A 37 -10.84 1.29 0.63
CA ARG A 37 -9.45 1.37 0.14
C ARG A 37 -9.41 0.82 -1.27
N SER A 38 -8.88 1.61 -2.20
CA SER A 38 -8.67 1.16 -3.58
C SER A 38 -7.55 0.12 -3.62
N PHE A 39 -7.80 -1.05 -4.21
CA PHE A 39 -6.83 -2.13 -4.34
C PHE A 39 -5.68 -1.81 -5.32
N SER A 40 -5.78 -0.71 -6.08
CA SER A 40 -4.88 -0.43 -7.21
C SER A 40 -3.46 -0.08 -6.80
N LYS A 41 -3.23 0.47 -5.60
CA LYS A 41 -1.90 0.71 -5.02
C LYS A 41 -1.93 0.46 -3.50
N MET A 42 -1.71 -0.79 -3.12
CA MET A 42 -1.78 -1.27 -1.74
C MET A 42 -0.54 -0.85 -0.95
N SER A 43 -0.69 -0.25 0.24
CA SER A 43 0.45 0.03 1.12
C SER A 43 0.98 -1.25 1.80
N ALA A 44 2.19 -1.20 2.38
CA ALA A 44 2.72 -2.34 3.15
C ALA A 44 1.80 -2.77 4.30
N ALA A 45 1.17 -1.81 4.98
CA ALA A 45 0.22 -2.07 6.05
C ALA A 45 -1.05 -2.77 5.53
N ASP A 46 -1.54 -2.37 4.36
CA ASP A 46 -2.67 -3.02 3.70
C ASP A 46 -2.35 -4.48 3.37
N PHE A 47 -1.18 -4.73 2.78
CA PHE A 47 -0.73 -6.07 2.44
C PHE A 47 -0.65 -6.97 3.68
N ALA A 48 -0.02 -6.48 4.76
CA ALA A 48 0.04 -7.20 6.03
C ALA A 48 -1.35 -7.52 6.60
N MET A 49 -2.30 -6.57 6.47
CA MET A 49 -3.68 -6.79 6.89
C MET A 49 -4.35 -7.92 6.11
N THR A 50 -4.25 -7.91 4.79
CA THR A 50 -4.86 -8.95 3.94
C THR A 50 -4.31 -10.33 4.26
N VAL A 51 -2.99 -10.45 4.47
CA VAL A 51 -2.37 -11.72 4.88
C VAL A 51 -2.90 -12.19 6.22
N ALA A 52 -2.99 -11.28 7.20
CA ALA A 52 -3.46 -11.62 8.54
C ALA A 52 -4.95 -12.02 8.57
N VAL A 53 -5.82 -11.33 7.82
CA VAL A 53 -7.23 -11.70 7.66
C VAL A 53 -7.36 -13.08 7.01
N GLY A 54 -6.58 -13.36 5.96
CA GLY A 54 -6.53 -14.67 5.33
C GLY A 54 -6.12 -15.79 6.30
N ALA A 55 -5.10 -15.54 7.13
CA ALA A 55 -4.63 -16.49 8.13
C ALA A 55 -5.66 -16.75 9.24
N ILE A 56 -6.35 -15.71 9.72
CA ILE A 56 -7.42 -15.85 10.73
C ILE A 56 -8.63 -16.56 10.11
N PHE A 57 -9.01 -16.24 8.87
CA PHE A 57 -10.07 -16.93 8.15
C PHE A 57 -9.78 -18.41 8.01
N ALA A 58 -8.59 -18.77 7.53
CA ALA A 58 -8.18 -20.15 7.35
C ALA A 58 -8.16 -20.91 8.69
N SER A 59 -7.58 -20.33 9.75
CA SER A 59 -7.52 -20.99 11.06
C SER A 59 -8.89 -21.15 11.71
N THR A 60 -9.76 -20.13 11.67
CA THR A 60 -11.13 -20.19 12.22
C THR A 60 -12.00 -21.23 11.51
N MET A 61 -11.73 -21.48 10.23
CA MET A 61 -12.47 -22.47 9.44
C MET A 61 -11.90 -23.89 9.56
N SER A 62 -10.58 -24.03 9.69
CA SER A 62 -9.89 -25.32 9.55
C SER A 62 -9.57 -26.02 10.88
N SER A 63 -9.72 -25.33 12.01
CA SER A 63 -9.46 -25.92 13.33
C SER A 63 -10.52 -25.51 14.36
N SER A 64 -10.74 -26.39 15.34
CA SER A 64 -11.64 -26.13 16.49
C SER A 64 -11.06 -25.11 17.48
N THR A 65 -9.77 -24.78 17.32
CA THR A 65 -9.04 -23.78 18.11
C THR A 65 -8.27 -22.87 17.14
N PRO A 66 -8.52 -21.55 17.12
CA PRO A 66 -9.46 -20.81 17.97
C PRO A 66 -10.93 -21.13 17.66
N THR A 67 -11.82 -20.98 18.65
CA THR A 67 -13.27 -21.12 18.43
C THR A 67 -13.77 -20.04 17.47
N LEU A 68 -14.92 -20.25 16.83
CA LEU A 68 -15.53 -19.28 15.92
C LEU A 68 -15.64 -17.88 16.54
N VAL A 69 -16.08 -17.78 17.80
CA VAL A 69 -16.20 -16.51 18.52
C VAL A 69 -14.84 -15.83 18.69
N VAL A 70 -13.79 -16.60 19.03
CA VAL A 70 -12.43 -16.06 19.16
C VAL A 70 -11.91 -15.59 17.81
N GLY A 71 -12.15 -16.34 16.73
CA GLY A 71 -11.79 -15.96 15.36
C GLY A 71 -12.48 -14.66 14.92
N LEU A 72 -13.79 -14.55 15.14
CA LEU A 72 -14.57 -13.33 14.87
C LEU A 72 -14.09 -12.13 15.70
N THR A 73 -13.73 -12.36 16.95
CA THR A 73 -13.17 -11.32 17.84
C THR A 73 -11.79 -10.88 17.35
N ALA A 74 -10.93 -11.81 16.94
CA ALA A 74 -9.62 -11.50 16.39
C ALA A 74 -9.73 -10.66 15.11
N LEU A 75 -10.65 -11.01 14.20
CA LEU A 75 -10.97 -10.20 13.04
C LEU A 75 -11.46 -8.81 13.45
N ALA A 76 -12.39 -8.70 14.40
CA ALA A 76 -12.89 -7.41 14.86
C ALA A 76 -11.77 -6.51 15.40
N VAL A 77 -10.89 -7.05 16.25
CA VAL A 77 -9.72 -6.33 16.78
C VAL A 77 -8.81 -5.85 15.65
N LEU A 78 -8.58 -6.70 14.65
CA LEU A 78 -7.71 -6.39 13.51
C LEU A 78 -8.29 -5.27 12.64
N PHE A 79 -9.58 -5.32 12.33
CA PHE A 79 -10.27 -4.26 11.59
C PHE A 79 -10.39 -2.95 12.38
N VAL A 80 -10.65 -3.02 13.69
CA VAL A 80 -10.63 -1.85 14.58
C VAL A 80 -9.22 -1.23 14.63
N GLY A 81 -8.19 -2.06 14.70
CA GLY A 81 -6.79 -1.62 14.64
C GLY A 81 -6.48 -0.90 13.32
N GLN A 82 -6.92 -1.45 12.18
CA GLN A 82 -6.76 -0.80 10.89
C GLN A 82 -7.47 0.56 10.85
N TRP A 83 -8.71 0.63 11.33
CA TRP A 83 -9.47 1.87 11.39
C TRP A 83 -8.77 2.90 12.28
N LEU A 84 -8.26 2.48 13.44
CA LEU A 84 -7.54 3.35 14.37
C LEU A 84 -6.24 3.86 13.74
N LEU A 85 -5.47 3.01 13.06
CA LEU A 85 -4.28 3.43 12.33
C LEU A 85 -4.62 4.48 11.26
N ALA A 86 -5.68 4.26 10.48
CA ALA A 86 -6.13 5.22 9.48
C ALA A 86 -6.58 6.55 10.11
N PHE A 87 -7.30 6.48 11.23
CA PHE A 87 -7.72 7.66 12.00
C PHE A 87 -6.52 8.46 12.52
N LEU A 88 -5.54 7.79 13.12
CA LEU A 88 -4.32 8.42 13.65
C LEU A 88 -3.47 9.06 12.55
N ARG A 89 -3.29 8.36 11.42
CA ARG A 89 -2.60 8.90 10.24
C ARG A 89 -3.25 10.17 9.73
N ARG A 90 -4.58 10.19 9.62
CA ARG A 90 -5.34 11.38 9.16
C ARG A 90 -5.20 12.55 10.12
N ASN A 91 -5.12 12.30 11.43
CA ASN A 91 -5.13 13.36 12.44
C ASN A 91 -3.72 13.83 12.85
N SER A 92 -2.66 13.10 12.47
CA SER A 92 -1.28 13.42 12.85
C SER A 92 -0.31 13.13 11.71
N GLN A 93 0.26 14.20 11.15
CA GLN A 93 1.29 14.10 10.11
C GLN A 93 2.53 13.36 10.64
N SER A 94 2.95 13.61 11.87
CA SER A 94 4.08 12.90 12.50
C SER A 94 3.83 11.40 12.65
N PHE A 95 2.58 10.99 12.93
CA PHE A 95 2.24 9.56 12.98
C PHE A 95 2.24 8.94 11.59
N SER A 96 1.73 9.66 10.58
CA SER A 96 1.80 9.21 9.19
C SER A 96 3.25 9.00 8.75
N GLN A 97 4.15 9.92 9.07
CA GLN A 97 5.59 9.81 8.74
C GLN A 97 6.30 8.69 9.48
N LEU A 98 5.81 8.28 10.66
CA LEU A 98 6.37 7.18 11.43
C LEU A 98 5.94 5.80 10.88
N VAL A 99 4.70 5.70 10.41
CA VAL A 99 4.09 4.42 10.01
C VAL A 99 4.18 4.18 8.50
N ASP A 100 4.06 5.24 7.70
CA ASP A 100 4.19 5.17 6.25
C ASP A 100 5.60 5.57 5.82
N ASN A 101 6.06 5.01 4.71
CA ASN A 101 7.16 5.61 3.97
C ASN A 101 6.73 6.99 3.48
N GLN A 102 7.65 7.94 3.43
CA GLN A 102 7.40 9.24 2.79
C GLN A 102 7.77 9.14 1.31
N PRO A 103 7.03 9.83 0.42
CA PRO A 103 7.42 9.90 -0.96
C PRO A 103 8.76 10.65 -1.09
N LEU A 104 9.60 10.21 -2.02
CA LEU A 104 10.98 10.68 -2.14
C LEU A 104 11.27 11.09 -3.58
N LEU A 105 11.82 12.29 -3.77
CA LEU A 105 12.18 12.75 -5.11
C LEU A 105 13.39 11.97 -5.64
N LEU A 106 13.24 11.30 -6.78
CA LEU A 106 14.31 10.56 -7.44
C LEU A 106 14.97 11.38 -8.57
N MET A 107 14.22 12.29 -9.17
CA MET A 107 14.68 13.12 -10.28
C MET A 107 13.93 14.46 -10.27
N ALA A 108 14.67 15.55 -10.40
CA ALA A 108 14.15 16.90 -10.61
C ALA A 108 14.54 17.33 -12.02
N GLY A 109 13.57 17.54 -12.91
CA GLY A 109 13.85 17.89 -14.30
C GLY A 109 14.71 16.83 -15.01
N ASN A 110 15.91 17.22 -15.41
CA ASN A 110 16.92 16.36 -16.03
C ASN A 110 17.95 15.77 -15.04
N GLN A 111 17.88 16.15 -13.76
CA GLN A 111 18.86 15.79 -12.75
C GLN A 111 18.37 14.63 -11.91
N MET A 112 19.10 13.52 -11.97
CA MET A 112 18.88 12.40 -11.06
C MET A 112 19.47 12.68 -9.68
N LEU A 113 18.74 12.32 -8.63
CA LEU A 113 19.14 12.48 -7.25
C LEU A 113 19.71 11.16 -6.71
N ASP A 114 21.01 10.96 -6.93
CA ASP A 114 21.71 9.71 -6.60
C ASP A 114 21.61 9.32 -5.12
N GLU A 115 21.66 10.29 -4.20
CA GLU A 115 21.50 10.02 -2.76
C GLU A 115 20.10 9.53 -2.40
N ASN A 116 19.06 10.08 -3.05
CA ASN A 116 17.69 9.65 -2.83
C ASN A 116 17.39 8.28 -3.43
N MET A 117 17.95 7.99 -4.61
CA MET A 117 17.90 6.65 -5.19
C MET A 117 18.56 5.60 -4.27
N LYS A 118 19.71 5.92 -3.66
CA LYS A 118 20.34 5.04 -2.65
C LYS A 118 19.44 4.82 -1.44
N ARG A 119 18.83 5.88 -0.89
CA ARG A 119 17.89 5.80 0.25
C ARG A 119 16.67 4.95 -0.06
N ALA A 120 16.15 5.03 -1.29
CA ALA A 120 15.02 4.23 -1.76
C ALA A 120 15.41 2.82 -2.23
N ASN A 121 16.70 2.48 -2.27
CA ASN A 121 17.21 1.24 -2.88
C ASN A 121 16.73 1.06 -4.34
N VAL A 122 16.72 2.14 -5.10
CA VAL A 122 16.30 2.23 -6.50
C VAL A 122 17.54 2.47 -7.38
N THR A 123 17.61 1.81 -8.53
CA THR A 123 18.68 2.02 -9.51
C THR A 123 18.24 3.01 -10.61
N LYS A 124 19.21 3.60 -11.33
CA LYS A 124 18.91 4.41 -12.53
C LYS A 124 18.12 3.60 -13.57
N SER A 125 18.39 2.30 -13.68
CA SER A 125 17.67 1.40 -14.60
C SER A 125 16.18 1.28 -14.27
N ASP A 126 15.83 1.29 -12.98
CA ASP A 126 14.43 1.27 -12.52
C ASP A 126 13.72 2.58 -12.91
N VAL A 127 14.38 3.72 -12.67
CA VAL A 127 13.89 5.04 -13.10
C VAL A 127 13.72 5.08 -14.63
N TYR A 128 14.68 4.58 -15.41
CA TYR A 128 14.54 4.48 -16.87
C TYR A 128 13.43 3.54 -17.32
N GLY A 129 13.15 2.47 -16.56
CA GLY A 129 11.98 1.62 -16.78
C GLY A 129 10.68 2.41 -16.68
N LYS A 130 10.57 3.24 -15.64
CA LYS A 130 9.37 4.01 -15.33
C LYS A 130 9.19 5.22 -16.25
N LEU A 131 10.27 5.87 -16.66
CA LEU A 131 10.26 6.87 -17.72
C LEU A 131 9.72 6.29 -19.04
N ARG A 132 10.12 5.06 -19.41
CA ARG A 132 9.58 4.37 -20.58
C ARG A 132 8.11 4.01 -20.42
N GLU A 133 7.72 3.48 -19.26
CA GLU A 133 6.32 3.15 -18.95
C GLU A 133 5.40 4.38 -19.07
N ALA A 134 5.89 5.55 -18.66
CA ALA A 134 5.17 6.82 -18.76
C ALA A 134 5.23 7.47 -20.16
N ASN A 135 5.98 6.93 -21.12
CA ASN A 135 6.27 7.58 -22.41
C ASN A 135 6.99 8.95 -22.28
N ALA A 136 7.82 9.11 -21.24
CA ALA A 136 8.70 10.27 -21.10
C ALA A 136 9.95 10.10 -22.00
N LEU A 137 9.86 10.59 -23.23
CA LEU A 137 10.85 10.31 -24.28
C LEU A 137 12.14 11.13 -24.16
N LYS A 138 12.11 12.25 -23.43
CA LYS A 138 13.23 13.17 -23.30
C LYS A 138 13.25 13.79 -21.90
N TYR A 139 14.45 14.05 -21.39
CA TYR A 139 14.64 14.62 -20.06
C TYR A 139 14.08 16.05 -19.90
N ASP A 140 14.08 16.85 -20.97
CA ASP A 140 13.53 18.21 -20.98
C ASP A 140 12.00 18.27 -20.81
N LYS A 141 11.32 17.12 -20.94
CA LYS A 141 9.88 16.99 -20.73
C LYS A 141 9.51 16.44 -19.35
N VAL A 142 10.49 15.93 -18.61
CA VAL A 142 10.29 15.42 -17.25
C VAL A 142 10.33 16.59 -16.28
N LEU A 143 9.33 16.69 -15.42
CA LEU A 143 9.27 17.69 -14.34
C LEU A 143 9.82 17.09 -13.05
N ALA A 144 9.34 15.90 -12.70
CA ALA A 144 9.79 15.17 -11.52
C ALA A 144 9.58 13.67 -11.68
N VAL A 145 10.41 12.89 -10.98
CA VAL A 145 10.19 11.46 -10.75
C VAL A 145 10.16 11.23 -9.24
N VAL A 146 9.07 10.65 -8.75
CA VAL A 146 8.80 10.48 -7.31
C VAL A 146 8.68 9.00 -6.99
N PHE A 147 9.41 8.54 -5.98
CA PHE A 147 9.20 7.23 -5.37
C PHE A 147 8.06 7.34 -4.37
N GLU A 148 6.96 6.65 -4.64
CA GLU A 148 5.74 6.73 -3.85
C GLU A 148 5.79 5.86 -2.60
N THR A 149 4.94 6.18 -1.64
CA THR A 149 4.79 5.41 -0.38
C THR A 149 4.39 3.95 -0.60
N THR A 150 3.81 3.66 -1.76
CA THR A 150 3.40 2.31 -2.21
C THR A 150 4.55 1.52 -2.83
N GLY A 151 5.74 2.10 -2.97
CA GLY A 151 6.90 1.50 -3.63
C GLY A 151 6.86 1.56 -5.17
N ASP A 152 5.89 2.28 -5.73
CA ASP A 152 5.85 2.56 -7.17
C ASP A 152 6.62 3.85 -7.49
N ILE A 153 6.94 4.07 -8.76
CA ILE A 153 7.59 5.30 -9.21
C ILE A 153 6.63 6.06 -10.12
N SER A 154 6.28 7.27 -9.72
CA SER A 154 5.48 8.20 -10.51
C SER A 154 6.40 9.08 -11.36
N VAL A 155 6.06 9.24 -12.64
CA VAL A 155 6.75 10.15 -13.56
C VAL A 155 5.80 11.28 -13.92
N LEU A 156 6.17 12.51 -13.58
CA LEU A 156 5.46 13.72 -13.97
C LEU A 156 6.18 14.34 -15.16
N HIS A 157 5.52 14.38 -16.31
CA HIS A 157 6.07 14.94 -17.55
C HIS A 157 5.00 15.70 -18.33
N SER A 158 5.43 16.68 -19.12
CA SER A 158 4.53 17.50 -19.95
C SER A 158 5.20 17.88 -21.25
N ASN A 159 4.40 18.05 -22.30
CA ASN A 159 4.88 18.57 -23.59
C ASN A 159 4.90 20.10 -23.63
N ALA A 160 4.14 20.76 -22.75
CA ALA A 160 4.05 22.21 -22.68
C ALA A 160 5.37 22.82 -22.15
N SER A 161 5.80 23.92 -22.75
CA SER A 161 7.09 24.56 -22.46
C SER A 161 7.09 25.33 -21.14
N ASP A 162 5.92 25.69 -20.64
CA ASP A 162 5.65 26.45 -19.42
C ASP A 162 5.03 25.56 -18.31
N ALA A 163 5.13 24.23 -18.46
CA ALA A 163 4.59 23.32 -17.48
C ALA A 163 5.32 23.44 -16.14
N SER A 164 4.56 23.72 -15.08
CA SER A 164 5.04 23.73 -13.70
C SER A 164 4.20 22.81 -12.84
N LEU A 165 4.83 22.22 -11.81
CA LEU A 165 4.12 21.46 -10.79
C LEU A 165 3.55 22.40 -9.74
N GLU A 166 2.26 22.25 -9.43
CA GLU A 166 1.65 22.90 -8.29
C GLU A 166 2.34 22.47 -7.01
N HIS A 167 2.76 23.42 -6.18
CA HIS A 167 3.54 23.15 -4.97
C HIS A 167 2.81 22.22 -4.01
N ASP A 168 1.48 22.34 -3.91
CA ASP A 168 0.67 21.50 -3.04
C ASP A 168 0.67 20.01 -3.44
N PHE A 169 1.00 19.67 -4.69
CA PHE A 169 1.01 18.28 -5.16
C PHE A 169 2.28 17.52 -4.78
N VAL A 170 3.35 18.24 -4.45
CA VAL A 170 4.67 17.67 -4.13
C VAL A 170 5.17 18.05 -2.74
N ARG A 171 4.37 18.78 -1.96
CA ARG A 171 4.78 19.33 -0.66
C ARG A 171 5.16 18.27 0.38
N ASP A 172 4.62 17.06 0.26
CA ASP A 172 4.93 15.92 1.13
C ASP A 172 6.07 15.04 0.62
N VAL A 173 6.60 15.33 -0.57
CA VAL A 173 7.75 14.66 -1.18
C VAL A 173 9.02 15.21 -0.56
N ILE A 174 9.89 14.32 -0.08
CA ILE A 174 11.20 14.70 0.45
C ILE A 174 12.05 15.28 -0.69
N ASP A 175 12.69 16.41 -0.40
CA ASP A 175 13.55 17.21 -1.29
C ASP A 175 12.80 17.85 -2.49
N HIS A 176 11.50 18.12 -2.36
CA HIS A 176 10.67 18.71 -3.43
C HIS A 176 11.11 20.11 -3.84
N GLU A 177 11.83 20.85 -2.99
CA GLU A 177 12.36 22.18 -3.29
C GLU A 177 13.31 22.18 -4.51
N LEU A 178 14.02 21.07 -4.75
CA LEU A 178 14.96 20.92 -5.86
C LEU A 178 14.27 20.99 -7.24
N ILE A 179 12.94 20.79 -7.29
CA ILE A 179 12.13 20.94 -8.50
C ILE A 179 12.12 22.40 -8.97
N TYR A 180 12.09 23.36 -8.03
CA TYR A 180 11.90 24.78 -8.33
C TYR A 180 13.21 25.56 -8.46
N ASP A 181 14.29 25.06 -7.86
CA ASP A 181 15.62 25.67 -7.98
C ASP A 181 16.18 25.60 -9.42
N GLN A 182 15.78 24.59 -10.20
CA GLN A 182 16.19 24.47 -11.61
C GLN A 182 15.52 25.47 -12.54
N ASN A 183 14.37 26.04 -12.17
CA ASN A 183 13.68 27.03 -13.00
C ASN A 183 14.28 28.46 -12.90
N HIS A 184 15.22 28.69 -11.97
CA HIS A 184 15.83 30.00 -11.73
C HIS A 184 17.29 30.13 -12.24
N SER A 185 17.80 29.13 -12.97
CA SER A 185 19.18 29.10 -13.46
C SER A 185 19.35 29.29 -14.98
N VAL A 186 18.38 29.95 -15.63
CA VAL A 186 18.45 30.39 -17.04
C VAL A 186 18.51 31.91 -17.14
#